data_AF-Q3LUA2-F1
#
_entry.id   AF-Q3LUA2-F1
#
_cell.length_a   1.000
_cell.length_b   1.000
_cell.length_c   1.000
_cell.angle_alpha   90.00
_cell.angle_beta   90.00
_cell.angle_gamma   90.00
#
_symmetry.space_group_name_H-M   'P 1'
#
loop_
_entity.id
_entity.type
_entity.pdbx_description
1 polymer ?
#
loop_
_entity_poly.entity_id
_entity_poly.type
_entity_poly.pdbx_seq_one_letter_code
_entity_poly.pdbx_strand_id
1 'polypeptide(L)' 'TIDAECQLQLHNFPMDEHSCPLEFSSYGYPREEIVYQWKRSSVEVGDTRSWRLYQFSFVGLRNTTEVVKTTSGDYVV' A
#
# COMPACT_ATOMS: atom_id res chain seq x y z
N THR A 1 -3.68 -0.32 -15.24
CA THR A 1 -2.59 -0.38 -14.24
C THR A 1 -2.67 0.86 -13.40
N ILE A 2 -2.35 0.77 -12.10
CA ILE A 2 -2.29 1.93 -11.19
C ILE A 2 -0.83 2.34 -11.11
N ASP A 3 -0.55 3.63 -11.33
CA ASP A 3 0.77 4.21 -11.10
C ASP A 3 0.75 4.88 -9.73
N ALA A 4 1.56 4.36 -8.81
CA ALA A 4 1.65 4.81 -7.43
C ALA A 4 3.05 5.34 -7.12
N GLU A 5 3.13 6.28 -6.19
CA GLU A 5 4.41 6.82 -5.73
C GLU A 5 5.09 5.82 -4.78
N CYS A 6 6.41 5.64 -4.93
CA CYS A 6 7.23 4.91 -3.97
C CYS A 6 8.55 5.64 -3.77
N GLN A 7 8.79 6.10 -2.54
CA GLN A 7 10.01 6.80 -2.16
C GLN A 7 11.11 5.78 -1.82
N LEU A 8 12.14 5.72 -2.65
CA LEU A 8 13.26 4.78 -2.50
C LEU A 8 14.41 5.39 -1.70
N GLN A 9 14.93 4.62 -0.74
CA GLN A 9 16.09 5.01 0.07
C GLN A 9 17.34 4.30 -0.48
N LEU A 10 18.10 4.99 -1.33
CA LEU A 10 19.20 4.40 -2.12
C LEU A 10 20.58 4.43 -1.42
N HIS A 11 20.60 4.42 -0.10
CA HIS A 11 21.85 4.53 0.67
C HIS A 11 22.79 3.32 0.47
N ASN A 12 22.21 2.14 0.23
CA ASN A 12 22.95 0.88 0.09
C ASN A 12 22.92 0.32 -1.34
N PHE A 13 22.63 1.15 -2.33
CA PHE A 13 22.52 0.71 -3.72
C PHE A 13 23.77 -0.09 -4.17
N PRO A 14 23.62 -1.27 -4.80
CA PRO A 14 22.39 -1.94 -5.23
C PRO A 14 21.86 -3.01 -4.24
N MET A 15 22.39 -3.05 -3.02
CA MET A 15 22.07 -4.02 -1.97
C MET A 15 21.07 -3.46 -0.96
N ASP A 16 20.06 -2.77 -1.45
CA ASP A 16 19.01 -2.12 -0.69
C ASP A 16 17.71 -2.92 -0.69
N GLU A 17 16.90 -2.68 0.35
CA GLU A 17 15.53 -3.19 0.46
C GLU A 17 14.57 -2.00 0.54
N HIS A 18 13.41 -2.14 -0.09
CA HIS A 18 12.43 -1.07 -0.20
C HIS A 18 11.03 -1.58 0.13
N SER A 19 10.27 -0.76 0.86
CA SER A 19 8.84 -0.96 1.10
C SER A 19 8.07 0.09 0.32
N CYS A 20 7.27 -0.34 -0.65
CA CYS A 20 6.39 0.54 -1.44
C CYS A 20 4.96 0.41 -0.94
N PRO A 21 4.46 1.34 -0.09
CA PRO A 21 3.09 1.30 0.39
C PRO A 21 2.11 1.64 -0.75
N LEU A 22 0.99 0.94 -0.78
CA LEU A 22 -0.16 1.29 -1.61
C LEU A 22 -1.30 1.67 -0.67
N GLU A 23 -1.59 2.96 -0.60
CA GLU A 23 -2.60 3.52 0.29
C GLU A 23 -3.84 3.89 -0.51
N PHE A 24 -5.01 3.56 0.04
CA PHE A 24 -6.28 3.93 -0.55
C PHE A 24 -7.26 4.29 0.57
N SER A 25 -8.03 5.34 0.33
CA SER A 25 -8.94 5.88 1.32
C SER A 25 -10.16 6.46 0.63
N SER A 26 -11.21 6.68 1.44
CA SER A 26 -12.40 7.35 0.96
C SER A 26 -12.07 8.82 0.78
N TYR A 27 -12.39 9.38 -0.39
CA TYR A 27 -12.12 10.79 -0.66
C TYR A 27 -13.11 11.72 0.08
N GLY A 28 -14.39 11.34 0.14
CA GLY A 28 -15.47 12.22 0.60
C GLY A 28 -16.16 11.80 1.89
N TYR A 29 -16.02 10.53 2.27
CA TYR A 29 -16.71 9.97 3.45
C TYR A 29 -15.70 9.70 4.56
N PRO A 30 -15.84 10.36 5.72
CA PRO A 30 -14.99 10.11 6.87
C PRO A 30 -15.36 8.77 7.52
N ARG A 31 -14.57 8.38 8.52
CA ARG A 31 -14.67 7.09 9.23
C ARG A 31 -16.05 6.84 9.83
N GLU A 32 -16.75 7.88 10.25
CA GLU A 32 -18.09 7.79 10.84
C GLU A 32 -19.14 7.31 9.84
N GLU A 33 -18.89 7.49 8.53
CA GLU A 33 -19.78 7.10 7.45
C GLU A 33 -19.34 5.79 6.79
N ILE A 34 -18.03 5.62 6.52
CA ILE A 34 -17.50 4.44 5.83
C ILE A 34 -16.22 3.94 6.54
N VAL A 35 -16.18 2.63 6.81
CA VAL A 35 -15.01 1.94 7.36
C VAL A 35 -14.58 0.83 6.41
N TYR A 36 -13.37 0.92 5.87
CA TYR A 36 -12.78 -0.18 5.09
C TYR A 36 -12.24 -1.27 6.00
N GLN A 37 -12.46 -2.52 5.59
CA GLN A 37 -11.98 -3.70 6.29
C GLN A 37 -11.50 -4.74 5.28
N TRP A 38 -10.37 -5.36 5.59
CA TRP A 38 -9.86 -6.48 4.82
C TRP A 38 -10.82 -7.68 4.95
N LYS A 39 -11.33 -8.17 3.82
CA LYS A 39 -12.23 -9.34 3.79
C LYS A 39 -11.56 -10.61 4.32
N ARG A 40 -10.24 -10.73 4.12
CA ARG A 40 -9.39 -11.83 4.59
C ARG A 40 -8.17 -11.23 5.26
N SER A 41 -7.57 -11.96 6.20
CA SER A 41 -6.34 -11.53 6.85
C SER A 41 -5.17 -11.46 5.86
N SER A 42 -5.11 -12.36 4.88
CA SER A 42 -4.13 -12.33 3.80
C SER A 42 -4.65 -11.58 2.57
N VAL A 43 -3.77 -10.77 1.97
CA VAL A 43 -4.01 -10.14 0.67
C VAL A 43 -3.58 -11.11 -0.42
N GLU A 44 -4.46 -11.35 -1.38
CA GLU A 44 -4.13 -12.13 -2.56
C GLU A 44 -3.35 -11.25 -3.54
N VAL A 45 -2.15 -11.69 -3.89
CA VAL A 45 -1.34 -11.03 -4.91
C VAL A 45 -1.58 -11.74 -6.24
N GLY A 46 -1.58 -10.98 -7.34
CA GLY A 46 -1.74 -11.55 -8.69
C GLY A 46 -0.67 -12.60 -9.02
N ASP A 47 -0.94 -13.42 -10.03
CA ASP A 47 -0.03 -14.51 -10.44
C ASP A 47 1.38 -13.97 -10.72
N THR A 48 2.38 -14.55 -10.05
CA THR A 48 3.81 -14.28 -10.21
C THR A 48 4.27 -14.29 -11.68
N ARG A 49 3.64 -15.09 -12.55
CA ARG A 49 3.96 -15.14 -13.99
C ARG A 49 3.64 -13.85 -14.73
N SER A 50 2.75 -13.02 -14.18
CA SER A 50 2.36 -11.72 -14.74
C SER A 50 3.26 -10.58 -14.28
N TRP A 51 4.14 -10.81 -13.30
CA TRP A 51 4.95 -9.75 -12.70
C TRP A 51 6.05 -9.30 -13.65
N ARG A 52 6.27 -7.98 -13.70
CA ARG A 52 7.30 -7.33 -14.54
C ARG A 52 8.39 -6.72 -13.66
N LEU A 53 8.92 -7.52 -12.73
CA LEU A 53 10.00 -7.12 -11.82
C LEU A 53 11.34 -7.60 -12.38
N TYR A 54 12.06 -6.74 -13.11
CA TYR A 54 13.32 -7.11 -13.75
C TYR A 54 14.56 -6.89 -12.87
N GLN A 55 14.53 -5.86 -12.02
CA GLN A 55 15.65 -5.46 -11.16
C GLN A 55 15.37 -5.72 -9.68
N PHE A 56 14.14 -6.10 -9.34
CA PHE A 56 13.67 -6.27 -7.97
C PHE A 56 13.14 -7.68 -7.78
N SER A 57 13.21 -8.16 -6.54
CA SER A 57 12.54 -9.38 -6.09
C SER A 57 11.48 -9.01 -5.07
N PHE A 58 10.30 -9.61 -5.18
CA PHE A 58 9.24 -9.41 -4.21
C PHE A 58 9.49 -10.32 -2.99
N VAL A 59 9.71 -9.73 -1.83
CA VAL A 59 10.00 -10.46 -0.59
C VAL A 59 8.74 -10.76 0.22
N GLY A 60 7.76 -9.86 0.20
CA GLY A 60 6.51 -10.03 0.93
C GLY A 60 5.64 -8.77 0.94
N LEU A 61 4.48 -8.90 1.55
CA LEU A 61 3.50 -7.82 1.74
C LEU A 61 2.94 -7.88 3.16
N ARG A 62 2.68 -6.70 3.72
CA ARG A 62 1.92 -6.54 4.96
C ARG A 62 0.78 -5.57 4.70
N ASN A 63 -0.42 -5.94 5.11
CA ASN A 63 -1.54 -5.02 5.16
C ASN A 63 -1.60 -4.34 6.53
N THR A 64 -1.97 -3.07 6.52
CA THR A 64 -2.29 -2.29 7.71
C THR A 64 -3.64 -1.62 7.48
N THR A 65 -4.23 -1.12 8.57
CA THR A 65 -5.41 -0.27 8.51
C THR A 65 -5.21 0.80 9.56
N GLU A 66 -5.21 2.05 9.14
CA GLU A 66 -4.86 3.19 9.96
C GLU A 66 -5.95 4.26 9.83
N VAL A 67 -5.96 5.21 10.76
CA VAL A 67 -6.87 6.35 10.71
C VAL A 67 -6.03 7.61 10.61
N VAL A 68 -6.18 8.30 9.48
CA VAL A 68 -5.47 9.54 9.20
C VAL A 68 -6.39 10.71 9.52
N LYS A 69 -5.89 11.63 10.35
CA LYS A 69 -6.62 12.85 10.71
C LYS A 69 -6.33 13.93 9.69
N THR A 70 -7.38 14.51 9.14
CA THR A 70 -7.27 15.63 8.19
C THR A 70 -8.09 16.81 8.70
N THR A 71 -7.98 17.97 8.05
CA THR A 71 -8.80 19.14 8.36
C THR A 71 -10.29 18.91 8.12
N SER A 72 -10.64 17.97 7.23
CA SER A 72 -12.02 17.69 6.81
C SER A 72 -12.67 16.56 7.63
N GLY A 73 -11.88 15.85 8.44
CA GLY A 73 -12.33 14.70 9.23
C GLY A 73 -11.28 13.61 9.35
N ASP A 74 -11.64 12.54 10.07
CA ASP A 74 -10.81 11.36 10.25
C ASP A 74 -11.16 10.32 9.17
N TYR A 75 -10.17 9.84 8.42
CA TYR A 75 -10.36 8.93 7.29
C TYR A 75 -9.65 7.60 7.53
N VAL A 76 -10.28 6.50 7.13
CA VAL A 76 -9.66 5.17 7.16
C VAL A 76 -8.80 4.98 5.92
N VAL A 77 -7.55 4.56 6.14
CA VAL A 77 -6.54 4.25 5.11
C VAL A 77 -6.08 2.81 5.28
#